data_AF-A0A0C3IH70-F1
#
_entry.id   AF-A0A0C3IH70-F1
#
_cell.length_a   1.000
_cell.length_b   1.000
_cell.length_c   1.000
_cell.angle_alpha   90.00
_cell.angle_beta   90.00
_cell.angle_gamma   90.00
#
_symmetry.space_group_name_H-M   'P 1'
#
loop_
_entity.id
_entity.type
_entity.pdbx_description
1 polymer ?
#
loop_
_entity_poly.entity_id
_entity_poly.type
_entity_poly.pdbx_seq_one_letter_code
_entity_poly.pdbx_strand_id
1 'polypeptide(L)'
;KTKVRKPDTFDGSDPKKLREFLIQCELNFQDRPRAFRSDRAKVTFTQSYLKGMALAWFEPDLLNPDNYDRPLWMDDYHEFLQELTANFGPHDAIADAIQQLKNLTMKDGSRITKYVVEFNRWASQDYGVSALRHHFYSGLPDRIKDEIAHIG
;
A
#
# COMPACT_ATOMS: atom_id res chain seq x y z
N LYS A 1 -2.28 -18.94 -20.48
CA LYS A 1 -1.83 -17.88 -19.53
C LYS A 1 -2.76 -17.89 -18.33
N THR A 2 -2.22 -17.99 -17.12
CA THR A 2 -3.01 -17.93 -15.88
C THR A 2 -3.41 -16.49 -15.64
N LYS A 3 -4.71 -16.23 -15.47
CA LYS A 3 -5.25 -14.88 -15.27
C LYS A 3 -4.95 -14.43 -13.84
N VAL A 4 -4.47 -13.19 -13.67
CA VAL A 4 -4.32 -12.59 -12.33
C VAL A 4 -5.67 -12.57 -11.61
N ARG A 5 -5.67 -12.90 -10.31
CA ARG A 5 -6.86 -12.89 -9.46
C ARG A 5 -7.48 -11.49 -9.47
N LYS A 6 -8.82 -11.42 -9.46
CA LYS A 6 -9.52 -10.15 -9.30
C LYS A 6 -9.25 -9.55 -7.90
N PRO A 7 -9.25 -8.23 -7.74
CA PRO A 7 -9.19 -7.61 -6.42
C PRO A 7 -10.34 -8.07 -5.53
N ASP A 8 -10.08 -8.12 -4.24
CA ASP A 8 -11.12 -8.13 -3.21
C ASP A 8 -11.72 -6.73 -3.12
N THR A 9 -12.94 -6.61 -2.60
CA THR A 9 -13.62 -5.31 -2.51
C THR A 9 -13.15 -4.52 -1.31
N PHE A 10 -13.08 -3.19 -1.45
CA PHE A 10 -12.69 -2.27 -0.37
C PHE A 10 -13.87 -1.41 0.04
N ASP A 11 -14.27 -1.47 1.32
CA ASP A 11 -15.42 -0.73 1.84
C ASP A 11 -15.07 0.55 2.63
N GLY A 12 -13.78 0.81 2.85
CA GLY A 12 -13.29 1.94 3.60
C GLY A 12 -13.27 1.77 5.13
N SER A 13 -13.69 0.62 5.66
CA SER A 13 -13.82 0.41 7.11
C SER A 13 -12.49 0.14 7.84
N ASP A 14 -11.54 -0.51 7.16
CA ASP A 14 -10.22 -0.84 7.70
C ASP A 14 -9.12 -0.21 6.82
N PRO A 15 -8.52 0.92 7.26
CA PRO A 15 -7.47 1.60 6.53
C PRO A 15 -6.26 0.72 6.20
N LYS A 16 -6.00 -0.33 6.99
CA LYS A 16 -4.87 -1.24 6.77
C LYS A 16 -5.05 -2.13 5.54
N LYS A 17 -6.29 -2.31 5.07
CA LYS A 17 -6.62 -3.10 3.86
C LYS A 17 -6.44 -2.32 2.57
N LEU A 18 -6.39 -0.98 2.63
CA LEU A 18 -6.26 -0.14 1.43
C LEU A 18 -5.02 -0.52 0.60
N ARG A 19 -3.87 -0.72 1.26
CA ARG A 19 -2.63 -1.09 0.57
C ARG A 19 -2.75 -2.42 -0.19
N GLU A 20 -3.37 -3.42 0.43
CA GLU A 20 -3.55 -4.73 -0.21
C GLU A 20 -4.48 -4.61 -1.43
N PHE A 21 -5.58 -3.89 -1.28
CA PHE A 21 -6.52 -3.60 -2.37
C PHE A 21 -5.83 -2.91 -3.57
N LEU A 22 -5.01 -1.88 -3.31
CA LEU A 22 -4.28 -1.16 -4.35
C LEU A 22 -3.25 -2.04 -5.06
N ILE A 23 -2.54 -2.91 -4.33
CA ILE A 23 -1.60 -3.87 -4.92
C ILE A 23 -2.35 -4.84 -5.85
N GLN A 24 -3.52 -5.33 -5.44
CA GLN A 24 -4.32 -6.23 -6.28
C GLN A 24 -4.81 -5.54 -7.56
N CYS A 25 -5.15 -4.25 -7.50
CA CYS A 25 -5.48 -3.45 -8.68
C CYS A 25 -4.28 -3.30 -9.62
N GLU A 26 -3.11 -2.93 -9.09
CA GLU A 26 -1.87 -2.76 -9.86
C GLU A 26 -1.47 -4.05 -10.59
N LEU A 27 -1.58 -5.21 -9.93
CA LEU A 27 -1.32 -6.50 -10.56
C LEU A 27 -2.27 -6.77 -11.74
N ASN A 28 -3.54 -6.33 -11.67
CA ASN A 28 -4.47 -6.46 -12.79
C ASN A 28 -4.14 -5.50 -13.94
N PHE A 29 -3.61 -4.31 -13.64
CA PHE A 29 -3.15 -3.34 -14.63
C PHE A 29 -1.96 -3.89 -15.41
N GLN A 30 -0.99 -4.45 -14.70
CA GLN A 30 0.20 -5.07 -15.28
C GLN A 30 -0.10 -6.34 -16.10
N ASP A 31 -1.10 -7.14 -15.68
CA ASP A 31 -1.58 -8.30 -16.45
C ASP A 31 -2.23 -7.90 -17.79
N ARG A 32 -2.89 -6.74 -17.82
CA ARG A 32 -3.70 -6.29 -18.98
C ARG A 32 -3.35 -4.87 -19.39
N PRO A 33 -2.09 -4.60 -19.78
CA PRO A 33 -1.61 -3.24 -20.04
C PRO A 33 -2.35 -2.57 -21.20
N ARG A 34 -2.94 -3.35 -22.13
CA ARG A 34 -3.77 -2.82 -23.22
C ARG A 34 -5.15 -2.34 -22.76
N ALA A 35 -5.74 -3.00 -21.76
CA ALA A 35 -7.04 -2.62 -21.21
C ALA A 35 -6.94 -1.40 -20.29
N PHE A 36 -5.80 -1.23 -19.63
CA PHE A 36 -5.55 -0.18 -18.64
C PHE A 36 -4.52 0.85 -19.10
N ARG A 37 -4.62 1.25 -20.38
CA ARG A 37 -3.72 2.24 -21.00
C ARG A 37 -3.96 3.66 -20.54
N SER A 38 -5.21 4.00 -20.20
CA SER A 38 -5.59 5.31 -19.70
C SER A 38 -5.80 5.27 -18.21
N ASP A 39 -5.53 6.39 -17.56
CA ASP A 39 -5.74 6.52 -16.12
C ASP A 39 -7.22 6.46 -15.76
N ARG A 40 -8.10 7.07 -16.57
CA ARG A 40 -9.55 6.87 -16.46
C ARG A 40 -9.95 5.39 -16.42
N ALA A 41 -9.34 4.52 -17.22
CA ALA A 41 -9.65 3.09 -17.20
C ALA A 41 -9.19 2.41 -15.90
N LYS A 42 -8.06 2.84 -15.33
CA LYS A 42 -7.60 2.38 -14.01
C LYS A 42 -8.53 2.86 -12.90
N VAL A 43 -8.89 4.14 -12.92
CA VAL A 43 -9.84 4.76 -11.98
C VAL A 43 -11.17 4.01 -11.98
N THR A 44 -11.78 3.84 -13.17
CA THR A 44 -13.06 3.11 -13.32
C THR A 44 -12.95 1.67 -12.80
N PHE A 45 -11.85 0.99 -13.10
CA PHE A 45 -11.63 -0.37 -12.60
C PHE A 45 -11.53 -0.40 -11.09
N THR A 46 -10.70 0.44 -10.48
CA THR A 46 -10.54 0.47 -9.02
C THR A 46 -11.87 0.82 -8.33
N GLN A 47 -12.61 1.81 -8.84
CA GLN A 47 -13.94 2.17 -8.34
C GLN A 47 -14.95 1.03 -8.40
N SER A 48 -14.88 0.17 -9.44
CA SER A 48 -15.80 -0.98 -9.57
C SER A 48 -15.66 -2.03 -8.45
N TYR A 49 -14.59 -1.96 -7.65
CA TYR A 49 -14.38 -2.81 -6.47
C TYR A 49 -14.56 -2.06 -5.14
N LEU A 50 -14.91 -0.77 -5.17
CA LEU A 50 -15.30 -0.04 -3.98
C LEU A 50 -16.70 -0.45 -3.53
N LYS A 51 -16.93 -0.42 -2.21
CA LYS A 51 -18.23 -0.67 -1.57
C LYS A 51 -18.42 0.26 -0.37
N GLY A 52 -19.60 0.20 0.24
CA GLY A 52 -19.87 0.86 1.52
C GLY A 52 -19.48 2.34 1.51
N MET A 53 -18.79 2.78 2.57
CA MET A 53 -18.38 4.17 2.74
C MET A 53 -17.41 4.63 1.65
N ALA A 54 -16.51 3.75 1.21
CA ALA A 54 -15.58 4.08 0.13
C ALA A 54 -16.32 4.39 -1.18
N LEU A 55 -17.31 3.59 -1.57
CA LEU A 55 -18.10 3.88 -2.77
C LEU A 55 -18.96 5.14 -2.59
N ALA A 56 -19.61 5.27 -1.43
CA ALA A 56 -20.48 6.42 -1.13
C ALA A 56 -19.75 7.76 -1.21
N TRP A 57 -18.44 7.79 -0.92
CA TRP A 57 -17.61 8.99 -1.07
C TRP A 57 -17.51 9.47 -2.53
N PHE A 58 -17.34 8.55 -3.48
CA PHE A 58 -17.17 8.88 -4.90
C PHE A 58 -18.50 8.91 -5.68
N GLU A 59 -19.58 8.40 -5.09
CA GLU A 59 -20.90 8.29 -5.72
C GLU A 59 -21.43 9.60 -6.34
N PRO A 60 -21.34 10.77 -5.67
CA PRO A 60 -21.90 12.01 -6.21
C PRO A 60 -21.33 12.38 -7.58
N ASP A 61 -20.01 12.31 -7.74
CA ASP A 61 -19.33 12.64 -9.00
C ASP A 61 -19.47 11.54 -10.06
N LEU A 62 -19.60 10.28 -9.63
CA LEU A 62 -19.89 9.16 -10.53
C LEU A 62 -21.28 9.27 -11.16
N LEU A 63 -22.28 9.74 -10.41
CA LEU A 63 -23.64 9.93 -10.89
C LEU A 63 -23.84 11.23 -11.68
N ASN A 64 -22.89 12.17 -11.61
CA ASN A 64 -22.94 13.43 -12.33
C ASN A 64 -21.62 13.77 -13.07
N PRO A 65 -21.22 12.95 -14.06
CA PRO A 65 -19.91 13.07 -14.72
C PRO A 65 -19.75 14.31 -15.60
N ASP A 66 -20.84 14.97 -15.99
CA ASP A 66 -20.86 16.14 -16.89
C ASP A 66 -20.93 17.48 -16.13
N ASN A 67 -20.71 17.46 -14.81
CA ASN A 67 -20.63 18.67 -14.00
C ASN A 67 -19.43 19.55 -14.44
N TYR A 68 -19.62 20.87 -14.48
CA TYR A 68 -18.55 21.83 -14.81
C TYR A 68 -17.37 21.74 -13.83
N ASP A 69 -17.64 21.35 -12.58
CA ASP A 69 -16.64 21.16 -11.52
C ASP A 69 -16.23 19.69 -11.40
N ARG A 70 -15.89 19.04 -12.52
CA ARG A 70 -15.48 17.64 -12.53
C ARG A 70 -14.15 17.46 -11.77
N PRO A 71 -14.07 16.57 -10.76
CA PRO A 71 -12.82 16.36 -10.03
C PRO A 71 -11.71 15.74 -10.88
N LEU A 72 -10.47 16.17 -10.65
CA LEU A 72 -9.28 15.67 -11.35
C LEU A 72 -9.10 14.16 -11.21
N TRP A 73 -9.43 13.62 -10.04
CA TRP A 73 -9.34 12.19 -9.74
C TRP A 73 -10.19 11.31 -10.67
N MET A 74 -11.18 11.86 -11.38
CA MET A 74 -11.99 11.05 -12.31
C MET A 74 -11.23 10.61 -13.56
N ASP A 75 -10.21 11.36 -13.98
CA ASP A 75 -9.42 11.08 -15.18
C ASP A 75 -7.94 10.81 -14.90
N ASP A 76 -7.44 11.18 -13.72
CA ASP A 76 -6.07 10.98 -13.29
C ASP A 76 -5.99 9.96 -12.14
N TYR A 77 -5.22 8.90 -12.35
CA TYR A 77 -5.12 7.79 -11.40
C TYR A 77 -4.29 8.18 -10.18
N HIS A 78 -3.33 9.09 -10.32
CA HIS A 78 -2.54 9.59 -9.21
C HIS A 78 -3.40 10.43 -8.28
N GLU A 79 -4.18 11.36 -8.83
CA GLU A 79 -5.15 12.17 -8.08
C GLU A 79 -6.20 11.27 -7.38
N PHE A 80 -6.68 10.23 -8.05
CA PHE A 80 -7.56 9.24 -7.43
C PHE A 80 -6.93 8.50 -6.25
N LEU A 81 -5.66 8.11 -6.36
CA LEU A 81 -4.94 7.48 -5.26
C LEU A 81 -4.76 8.44 -4.09
N GLN A 82 -4.49 9.73 -4.35
CA GLN A 82 -4.40 10.74 -3.31
C GLN A 82 -5.73 10.90 -2.59
N GLU A 83 -6.83 11.07 -3.32
CA GLU A 83 -8.19 11.22 -2.76
C GLU A 83 -8.58 9.98 -1.94
N LEU A 84 -8.39 8.78 -2.49
CA LEU A 84 -8.72 7.54 -1.79
C LEU A 84 -7.86 7.34 -0.53
N THR A 85 -6.58 7.68 -0.59
CA THR A 85 -5.67 7.54 0.55
C THR A 85 -5.90 8.61 1.62
N ALA A 86 -6.24 9.84 1.23
CA ALA A 86 -6.54 10.91 2.18
C ALA A 86 -7.78 10.59 3.02
N ASN A 87 -8.80 9.96 2.42
CA ASN A 87 -10.07 9.69 3.07
C ASN A 87 -10.13 8.30 3.75
N PHE A 88 -9.41 7.31 3.22
CA PHE A 88 -9.51 5.91 3.69
C PHE A 88 -8.15 5.26 4.01
N GLY A 89 -7.06 6.00 3.91
CA GLY A 89 -5.73 5.56 4.31
C GLY A 89 -5.48 5.70 5.81
N PRO A 90 -4.37 5.15 6.32
CA PRO A 90 -3.98 5.34 7.71
C PRO A 90 -3.72 6.82 8.00
N HIS A 91 -4.21 7.31 9.13
CA HIS A 91 -4.14 8.73 9.51
C HIS A 91 -2.70 9.28 9.57
N ASP A 92 -1.76 8.47 10.07
CA ASP A 92 -0.34 8.79 10.06
C ASP A 92 0.47 7.55 9.66
N ALA A 93 0.41 7.22 8.37
CA ALA A 93 1.09 6.04 7.81
C ALA A 93 2.62 6.07 8.04
N ILE A 94 3.22 7.27 8.12
CA ILE A 94 4.64 7.44 8.37
C ILE A 94 4.97 7.17 9.83
N ALA A 95 4.26 7.79 10.79
CA ALA A 95 4.49 7.51 12.20
C ALA A 95 4.17 6.05 12.54
N ASP A 96 3.12 5.48 11.95
CA ASP A 96 2.82 4.06 12.08
C ASP A 96 3.98 3.20 11.57
N ALA A 97 4.51 3.48 10.38
CA ALA A 97 5.66 2.76 9.83
C ALA A 97 6.91 2.87 10.72
N ILE A 98 7.21 4.08 11.22
CA ILE A 98 8.32 4.33 12.15
C ILE A 98 8.12 3.55 13.44
N GLN A 99 6.91 3.56 14.02
CA GLN A 99 6.61 2.87 15.26
C GLN A 99 6.68 1.34 15.09
N GLN A 100 6.22 0.80 13.95
CA GLN A 100 6.36 -0.61 13.62
C GLN A 100 7.82 -0.99 13.42
N LEU A 101 8.63 -0.18 12.72
CA LEU A 101 10.07 -0.41 12.56
C LEU A 101 10.82 -0.42 13.90
N LYS A 102 10.51 0.52 14.80
CA LYS A 102 11.12 0.58 16.15
C LYS A 102 10.80 -0.65 16.99
N ASN A 103 9.60 -1.20 16.85
CA ASN A 103 9.15 -2.35 17.62
C ASN A 103 9.47 -3.69 16.95
N LEU A 104 9.98 -3.67 15.71
CA LEU A 104 10.23 -4.89 14.94
C LEU A 104 11.49 -5.60 15.45
N THR A 105 11.29 -6.76 16.08
CA THR A 105 12.35 -7.65 16.52
C THR A 105 12.19 -9.02 15.88
N MET A 106 13.31 -9.66 15.55
CA MET A 106 13.29 -11.03 15.07
C MET A 106 13.01 -11.96 16.26
N LYS A 107 11.85 -12.63 16.24
CA LYS A 107 11.45 -13.57 17.28
C LYS A 107 12.41 -14.76 17.36
N ASP A 108 12.63 -15.28 18.57
CA ASP A 108 13.44 -16.48 18.78
C ASP A 108 12.91 -17.67 17.98
N GLY A 109 13.83 -18.41 17.35
CA GLY A 109 13.50 -19.53 16.46
C GLY A 109 12.88 -19.16 15.11
N SER A 110 12.65 -17.87 14.82
CA SER A 110 12.13 -17.44 13.51
C SER A 110 13.23 -17.37 12.44
N ARG A 111 12.83 -17.52 11.16
CA ARG A 111 13.73 -17.37 10.02
C ARG A 111 13.97 -15.89 9.74
N ILE A 112 15.23 -15.51 9.51
CA ILE A 112 15.62 -14.12 9.15
C ILE A 112 14.85 -13.58 7.96
N THR A 113 14.45 -14.43 7.01
CA THR A 113 13.64 -14.04 5.84
C THR A 113 12.30 -13.43 6.22
N LYS A 114 11.66 -13.87 7.31
CA LYS A 114 10.40 -13.27 7.79
C LYS A 114 10.64 -11.84 8.30
N TYR A 115 11.68 -11.67 9.12
CA TYR A 115 12.09 -10.37 9.64
C TYR A 115 12.43 -9.39 8.51
N VAL A 116 13.21 -9.82 7.51
CA VAL A 116 13.58 -8.99 6.35
C VAL A 116 12.35 -8.54 5.55
N VAL A 117 11.38 -9.43 5.32
CA VAL A 117 10.15 -9.09 4.60
C VAL A 117 9.31 -8.07 5.37
N GLU A 118 9.14 -8.26 6.68
CA GLU A 118 8.41 -7.31 7.53
C GLU A 118 9.13 -5.97 7.63
N PHE A 119 10.46 -5.97 7.76
CA PHE A 119 11.28 -4.77 7.77
C PHE A 119 11.11 -3.99 6.47
N ASN A 120 11.30 -4.64 5.32
CA ASN A 120 11.17 -3.98 4.02
C ASN A 120 9.74 -3.45 3.77
N ARG A 121 8.70 -4.14 4.26
CA ARG A 121 7.32 -3.69 4.15
C ARG A 121 7.08 -2.34 4.84
N TRP A 122 7.68 -2.13 6.00
CA TRP A 122 7.54 -0.88 6.76
C TRP A 122 8.55 0.18 6.31
N ALA A 123 9.79 -0.22 6.00
CA ALA A 123 10.81 0.66 5.44
C ALA A 123 10.38 1.30 4.11
N SER A 124 9.63 0.58 3.26
CA SER A 124 9.13 1.14 2.01
C SER A 124 8.07 2.24 2.18
N GLN A 125 7.57 2.46 3.41
CA GLN A 125 6.60 3.50 3.74
C GLN A 125 7.28 4.74 4.35
N ASP A 126 8.56 4.62 4.72
CA ASP A 126 9.38 5.70 5.28
C ASP A 126 10.29 6.27 4.18
N TYR A 127 10.08 7.53 3.80
CA TYR A 127 10.86 8.21 2.75
C TYR A 127 12.20 8.80 3.28
N GLY A 128 12.73 8.31 4.42
CA GLY A 128 13.97 8.80 5.04
C GLY A 128 15.10 7.76 5.15
N VAL A 129 16.02 7.72 4.17
CA VAL A 129 17.05 6.68 4.00
C VAL A 129 18.19 6.65 5.05
N SER A 130 18.14 7.41 6.15
CA SER A 130 19.26 7.48 7.12
C SER A 130 19.13 6.57 8.36
N ALA A 131 17.93 6.11 8.74
CA ALA A 131 17.73 5.35 9.99
C ALA A 131 17.58 3.83 9.81
N LEU A 132 17.46 3.34 8.56
CA LEU A 132 17.09 1.95 8.27
C LEU A 132 18.15 0.92 8.70
N ARG A 133 19.44 1.21 8.53
CA ARG A 133 20.51 0.25 8.89
C ARG A 133 20.61 0.02 10.39
N HIS A 134 20.49 1.09 11.19
CA HIS A 134 20.51 0.98 12.65
C HIS A 134 19.28 0.22 13.16
N HIS A 135 18.08 0.57 12.67
CA HIS A 135 16.85 -0.14 13.07
C HIS A 135 16.89 -1.61 12.69
N PHE A 136 17.34 -1.94 11.47
CA PHE A 136 17.52 -3.31 11.03
C PHE A 136 18.48 -4.08 11.96
N TYR A 137 19.66 -3.53 12.25
CA TYR A 137 20.62 -4.20 13.12
C TYR A 137 20.09 -4.36 14.54
N SER A 138 19.43 -3.33 15.09
CA SER A 138 18.91 -3.36 16.47
C SER A 138 17.88 -4.48 16.70
N GLY A 139 17.07 -4.81 15.69
CA GLY A 139 16.03 -5.84 15.77
C GLY A 139 16.53 -7.28 15.60
N LEU A 140 17.81 -7.49 15.26
CA LEU A 140 18.41 -8.83 15.19
C LEU A 140 18.73 -9.36 16.60
N PRO A 141 18.70 -10.70 16.82
CA PRO A 141 19.14 -11.28 18.08
C PRO A 141 20.67 -11.23 18.17
N ASP A 142 21.18 -11.23 19.40
CA ASP A 142 22.61 -11.07 19.68
C ASP A 142 23.46 -12.12 18.96
N ARG A 143 23.02 -13.38 18.91
CA ARG A 143 23.72 -14.44 18.16
C ARG A 143 24.03 -14.11 16.69
N ILE A 144 23.15 -13.37 16.00
CA ILE A 144 23.36 -12.96 14.59
C ILE A 144 24.25 -11.72 14.55
N LYS A 145 24.07 -10.79 15.50
CA LYS A 145 24.93 -9.60 15.63
C LYS A 145 26.38 -9.99 15.87
N ASP A 146 26.61 -10.95 16.75
CA ASP A 146 27.93 -11.48 17.10
C ASP A 146 28.60 -12.15 15.89
N GLU A 147 27.88 -12.98 15.14
CA GLU A 147 28.38 -13.57 13.88
C GLU A 147 28.76 -12.49 12.85
N ILE A 148 27.94 -11.45 12.68
CA ILE A 148 28.22 -10.35 11.75
C ILE A 148 29.47 -9.57 12.20
N ALA A 149 29.62 -9.31 13.50
CA ALA A 149 30.78 -8.62 14.06
C ALA A 149 32.08 -9.42 13.95
N HIS A 150 32.00 -10.76 13.85
CA HIS A 150 33.16 -11.63 13.64
C HIS A 150 33.59 -11.74 12.17
N ILE A 151 32.72 -11.39 11.21
CA ILE A 151 32.99 -11.49 9.76
C ILE A 151 33.43 -10.14 9.16
N GLY A 152 33.11 -9.01 9.81
CA GLY A 152 33.49 -7.65 9.39
C GLY A 152 34.87 -7.22 9.88
#